data_AF-A0A9Y2NKA4-F1
#
_entry.id   AF-A0A9Y2NKA4-F1
#
_cell.length_a   1.000
_cell.length_b   1.000
_cell.length_c   1.000
_cell.angle_alpha   90.00
_cell.angle_beta   90.00
_cell.angle_gamma   90.00
#
_symmetry.space_group_name_H-M   'P 1'
#
loop_
_entity.id
_entity.type
_entity.pdbx_description
1 polymer ?
#
loop_
_entity_poly.entity_id
_entity_poly.type
_entity_poly.pdbx_seq_one_letter_code
_entity_poly.pdbx_strand_id
1 'polypeptide(L)'
;MTEKVLETTRRFLHGAAELLLAGPQHRETGRIDLRVADGGFGTAAAPDLRIEGDELLTGFGRFPLNGRSYDDVAAAAGLQAGEPAGVYGGGPGVRTDEVIILDADAVETLMAAFADGDRALREFAPDSTPILWPEHFDVAITLDQVNYGVSPGDQYVAEPYAYVGPFEPRQGEFWNAPFGAARTMAELGDADAVARFFRTGRELTARRVRCARGSSFRFAGGAAAAVRAGRGLPDPAGLLHRLRKGPRRLAGEEGDRSSAAGRDPRTG
;
A
#
# COMPACT_ATOMS: atom_id res chain seq x y z
N MET A 1 -20.57 6.78 -9.64
CA MET A 1 -19.87 5.51 -9.37
C MET A 1 -20.26 4.96 -8.01
N THR A 2 -20.46 3.66 -7.86
CA THR A 2 -20.74 3.05 -6.53
C THR A 2 -19.45 2.65 -5.82
N GLU A 3 -19.46 2.60 -4.50
CA GLU A 3 -18.32 2.16 -3.69
C GLU A 3 -17.82 0.76 -4.10
N LYS A 4 -18.75 -0.17 -4.35
CA LYS A 4 -18.42 -1.53 -4.78
C LYS A 4 -17.70 -1.58 -6.13
N VAL A 5 -18.06 -0.72 -7.07
CA VAL A 5 -17.40 -0.64 -8.39
C VAL A 5 -15.96 -0.14 -8.22
N LEU A 6 -15.77 0.88 -7.38
CA LEU A 6 -14.45 1.41 -7.07
C LEU A 6 -13.57 0.39 -6.35
N GLU A 7 -14.12 -0.31 -5.35
CA GLU A 7 -13.42 -1.37 -4.61
C GLU A 7 -13.00 -2.53 -5.53
N THR A 8 -13.90 -2.98 -6.40
CA THR A 8 -13.63 -4.07 -7.35
C THR A 8 -12.51 -3.66 -8.31
N THR A 9 -12.62 -2.47 -8.91
CA THR A 9 -11.62 -1.95 -9.84
C THR A 9 -10.26 -1.78 -9.15
N ARG A 10 -10.24 -1.20 -7.95
CA ARG A 10 -9.01 -1.06 -7.14
C ARG A 10 -8.36 -2.42 -6.87
N ARG A 11 -9.15 -3.42 -6.46
CA ARG A 11 -8.63 -4.77 -6.16
C ARG A 11 -7.94 -5.38 -7.39
N PHE A 12 -8.52 -5.23 -8.57
CA PHE A 12 -7.91 -5.74 -9.81
C PHE A 12 -6.71 -4.92 -10.28
N LEU A 13 -6.71 -3.59 -10.12
CA LEU A 13 -5.54 -2.77 -10.42
C LEU A 13 -4.38 -3.04 -9.46
N HIS A 14 -4.67 -3.26 -8.17
CA HIS A 14 -3.69 -3.71 -7.19
C HIS A 14 -3.11 -5.07 -7.60
N GLY A 15 -3.96 -6.00 -8.04
CA GLY A 15 -3.51 -7.27 -8.61
C GLY A 15 -2.60 -7.09 -9.83
N ALA A 16 -2.89 -6.15 -10.73
CA ALA A 16 -2.03 -5.85 -11.86
C ALA A 16 -0.67 -5.29 -11.41
N ALA A 17 -0.65 -4.42 -10.41
CA ALA A 17 0.58 -3.89 -9.82
C ALA A 17 1.48 -5.00 -9.25
N GLU A 18 0.90 -5.99 -8.56
CA GLU A 18 1.69 -7.08 -7.99
C GLU A 18 2.07 -8.14 -9.03
N LEU A 19 1.08 -8.66 -9.77
CA LEU A 19 1.22 -9.87 -10.58
C LEU A 19 1.83 -9.60 -11.95
N LEU A 20 1.62 -8.40 -12.52
CA LEU A 20 2.10 -8.04 -13.86
C LEU A 20 3.28 -7.07 -13.84
N LEU A 21 3.54 -6.36 -12.74
CA LEU A 21 4.65 -5.41 -12.64
C LEU A 21 5.68 -5.81 -11.58
N ALA A 22 5.32 -5.71 -10.30
CA ALA A 22 6.28 -5.86 -9.20
C ALA A 22 6.89 -7.26 -9.13
N GLY A 23 6.10 -8.31 -9.37
CA GLY A 23 6.61 -9.67 -9.38
C GLY A 23 7.58 -9.96 -10.54
N PRO A 24 7.25 -9.64 -11.80
CA PRO A 24 8.21 -9.66 -12.90
C PRO A 24 9.49 -8.85 -12.63
N GLN A 25 9.35 -7.61 -12.13
CA GLN A 25 10.50 -6.77 -11.76
C GLN A 25 11.34 -7.41 -10.65
N HIS A 26 10.70 -7.99 -9.63
CA HIS A 26 11.38 -8.61 -8.50
C HIS A 26 12.18 -9.84 -8.92
N ARG A 27 11.63 -10.69 -9.80
CA ARG A 27 12.36 -11.85 -10.32
C ARG A 27 13.60 -11.47 -11.11
N GLU A 28 13.54 -10.35 -11.84
CA GLU A 28 14.66 -9.88 -12.66
C GLU A 28 15.69 -9.08 -11.85
N THR A 29 15.25 -8.26 -10.89
CA THR A 29 16.09 -7.22 -10.28
C THR A 29 16.14 -7.25 -8.76
N GLY A 30 15.27 -8.02 -8.10
CA GLY A 30 15.08 -8.00 -6.66
C GLY A 30 14.35 -6.75 -6.13
N ARG A 31 13.92 -5.84 -7.00
CA ARG A 31 13.17 -4.63 -6.62
C ARG A 31 11.67 -4.83 -6.77
N ILE A 32 10.90 -4.18 -5.89
CA ILE A 32 9.43 -4.17 -5.96
C ILE A 32 8.85 -2.77 -6.16
N ASP A 33 9.66 -1.73 -6.03
CA ASP A 33 9.17 -0.36 -6.11
C ASP A 33 8.67 -0.04 -7.53
N LEU A 34 7.50 0.61 -7.59
CA LEU A 34 6.87 1.05 -8.81
C LEU A 34 6.90 2.58 -8.85
N ARG A 35 6.58 3.14 -10.02
CA ARG A 35 6.45 4.58 -10.25
C ARG A 35 5.06 4.92 -10.75
N VAL A 36 4.57 6.09 -10.37
CA VAL A 36 3.44 6.70 -11.07
C VAL A 36 3.88 7.08 -12.49
N ALA A 37 2.99 6.90 -13.45
CA ALA A 37 3.18 7.28 -14.84
C ALA A 37 1.91 8.00 -15.32
N ASP A 38 1.98 8.67 -16.48
CA ASP A 38 0.82 9.36 -17.02
C ASP A 38 -0.36 8.38 -17.21
N GLY A 39 -1.56 8.71 -16.75
CA GLY A 39 -2.71 7.80 -16.81
C GLY A 39 -2.51 6.39 -16.21
N GLY A 40 -1.54 6.18 -15.31
CA GLY A 40 -1.26 4.86 -14.76
C GLY A 40 -0.02 4.73 -13.88
N PHE A 41 0.62 3.56 -13.93
CA PHE A 41 1.80 3.25 -13.13
C PHE A 41 2.64 2.16 -13.78
N GLY A 42 3.92 2.09 -13.44
CA GLY A 42 4.86 1.16 -14.09
C GLY A 42 6.01 0.74 -13.20
N THR A 43 6.83 -0.15 -13.73
CA THR A 43 8.06 -0.59 -13.10
C THR A 43 9.06 0.57 -12.98
N ALA A 44 9.86 0.56 -11.91
CA ALA A 44 10.97 1.47 -11.68
C ALA A 44 12.31 0.89 -12.15
N ALA A 45 12.33 -0.38 -12.57
CA ALA A 45 13.46 -1.10 -13.14
C ALA A 45 13.00 -2.02 -14.27
N ALA A 46 13.93 -2.77 -14.86
CA ALA A 46 13.59 -3.79 -15.84
C ALA A 46 12.69 -4.89 -15.23
N PRO A 47 11.79 -5.49 -16.03
CA PRO A 47 11.41 -5.09 -17.39
C PRO A 47 10.62 -3.77 -17.40
N ASP A 48 10.73 -2.96 -18.46
CA ASP A 48 9.94 -1.72 -18.61
C ASP A 48 8.49 -2.06 -18.97
N LEU A 49 7.64 -2.03 -17.96
CA LEU A 49 6.23 -2.40 -18.02
C LEU A 49 5.40 -1.27 -17.41
N ARG A 50 4.22 -1.02 -17.98
CA ARG A 50 3.32 0.02 -17.49
C ARG A 50 1.87 -0.40 -17.65
N ILE A 51 1.07 -0.16 -16.62
CA ILE A 51 -0.38 -0.09 -16.77
C ILE A 51 -0.74 1.33 -17.16
N GLU A 52 -1.54 1.49 -18.22
CA GLU A 52 -2.11 2.76 -18.66
C GLU A 52 -3.59 2.53 -18.95
N GLY A 53 -4.47 3.15 -18.16
CA GLY A 53 -5.90 2.85 -18.21
C GLY A 53 -6.18 1.37 -17.93
N ASP A 54 -6.73 0.68 -18.93
CA ASP A 54 -7.08 -0.74 -18.91
C ASP A 54 -6.13 -1.62 -19.73
N GLU A 55 -4.91 -1.15 -20.03
CA GLU A 55 -3.93 -1.88 -20.83
C GLU A 55 -2.59 -2.06 -20.12
N LEU A 56 -1.94 -3.21 -20.33
CA LEU A 56 -0.52 -3.43 -20.06
C LEU A 56 0.30 -3.04 -21.29
N LEU A 57 1.22 -2.11 -21.12
CA LEU A 57 2.20 -1.66 -22.10
C LEU A 57 3.55 -2.34 -21.82
N THR A 58 4.18 -2.77 -22.90
CA THR A 58 5.53 -3.35 -22.91
C THR A 58 6.33 -2.77 -24.07
N GLY A 59 7.62 -3.11 -24.17
CA GLY A 59 8.43 -2.79 -25.35
C GLY A 59 7.94 -3.40 -26.67
N PHE A 60 7.00 -4.35 -26.64
CA PHE A 60 6.54 -5.11 -27.82
C PHE A 60 5.06 -4.90 -28.17
N GLY A 61 4.28 -4.22 -27.33
CA GLY A 61 2.87 -4.01 -27.60
C GLY A 61 2.05 -3.56 -26.40
N ARG A 62 0.74 -3.41 -26.66
CA ARG A 62 -0.31 -3.08 -25.70
C ARG A 62 -1.25 -4.28 -25.57
N PHE A 63 -1.60 -4.64 -24.34
CA PHE A 63 -2.40 -5.82 -24.03
C PHE A 63 -3.58 -5.42 -23.14
N PRO A 64 -4.83 -5.55 -23.61
CA PRO A 64 -6.00 -5.24 -22.79
C PRO A 64 -6.05 -6.10 -21.53
N LEU A 65 -6.45 -5.48 -20.41
CA LEU A 65 -6.66 -6.14 -19.11
C LEU A 65 -8.10 -6.62 -18.96
N ASN A 66 -9.07 -5.74 -19.22
CA ASN A 66 -10.47 -5.98 -18.87
C ASN A 66 -11.03 -7.20 -19.62
N GLY A 67 -11.69 -8.11 -18.89
CA GLY A 67 -12.24 -9.35 -19.44
C GLY A 67 -11.22 -10.47 -19.67
N ARG A 68 -9.97 -10.33 -19.22
CA ARG A 68 -8.92 -11.36 -19.32
C ARG A 68 -8.37 -11.73 -17.95
N SER A 69 -7.73 -12.89 -17.83
CA SER A 69 -6.98 -13.23 -16.61
C SER A 69 -5.57 -12.62 -16.63
N TYR A 70 -4.91 -12.52 -15.47
CA TYR A 70 -3.51 -12.09 -15.42
C TYR A 70 -2.60 -13.07 -16.15
N ASP A 71 -2.88 -14.38 -16.09
CA ASP A 71 -2.15 -15.40 -16.85
C ASP A 71 -2.27 -15.17 -18.36
N ASP A 72 -3.47 -14.86 -18.87
CA ASP A 72 -3.67 -14.58 -20.30
C ASP A 72 -2.94 -13.32 -20.75
N VAL A 73 -3.00 -12.25 -19.93
CA VAL A 73 -2.32 -10.98 -20.22
C VAL A 73 -0.81 -11.19 -20.21
N ALA A 74 -0.27 -11.84 -19.18
CA ALA A 74 1.15 -12.10 -19.04
C ALA A 74 1.66 -12.99 -20.17
N ALA A 75 0.98 -14.09 -20.48
CA ALA A 75 1.37 -14.99 -21.58
C ALA A 75 1.40 -14.27 -22.93
N ALA A 76 0.40 -13.44 -23.22
CA ALA A 76 0.36 -12.64 -24.45
C ALA A 76 1.52 -11.61 -24.51
N ALA A 77 1.93 -11.08 -23.35
CA ALA A 77 3.04 -10.15 -23.21
C ALA A 77 4.42 -10.81 -23.12
N GLY A 78 4.51 -12.15 -23.16
CA GLY A 78 5.77 -12.88 -22.97
C GLY A 78 6.30 -12.80 -21.53
N LEU A 79 5.43 -12.59 -20.56
CA LEU A 79 5.71 -12.51 -19.13
C LEU A 79 5.17 -13.75 -18.41
N GLN A 80 5.65 -13.94 -17.19
CA GLN A 80 5.02 -14.84 -16.22
C GLN A 80 4.26 -14.00 -15.18
N ALA A 81 2.97 -14.23 -14.97
CA ALA A 81 2.25 -13.59 -13.88
C ALA A 81 2.70 -14.15 -12.53
N GLY A 82 2.63 -13.34 -11.48
CA GLY A 82 2.86 -13.80 -10.11
C GLY A 82 3.46 -12.72 -9.23
N GLU A 83 3.14 -12.76 -7.94
CA GLU A 83 3.56 -11.79 -6.92
C GLU A 83 5.09 -11.78 -6.69
N PRO A 84 5.63 -10.74 -6.03
CA PRO A 84 7.00 -10.76 -5.49
C PRO A 84 7.11 -11.74 -4.31
N ALA A 85 7.14 -13.04 -4.62
CA ALA A 85 7.06 -14.13 -3.65
C ALA A 85 8.14 -14.03 -2.56
N GLY A 86 7.72 -14.17 -1.31
CA GLY A 86 8.60 -14.19 -0.14
C GLY A 86 9.07 -12.83 0.35
N VAL A 87 8.60 -11.72 -0.25
CA VAL A 87 8.95 -10.35 0.17
C VAL A 87 8.00 -9.83 1.25
N TYR A 88 6.69 -9.93 1.02
CA TYR A 88 5.64 -9.51 1.95
C TYR A 88 4.41 -10.42 1.80
N GLY A 89 3.38 -10.20 2.64
CA GLY A 89 2.12 -10.93 2.55
C GLY A 89 0.93 -10.02 2.83
N GLY A 90 -0.26 -10.42 2.36
CA GLY A 90 -1.48 -9.64 2.54
C GLY A 90 -1.83 -8.69 1.39
N GLY A 91 -1.40 -9.04 0.16
CA GLY A 91 -1.81 -8.36 -1.07
C GLY A 91 -3.32 -8.47 -1.37
N PRO A 92 -3.78 -8.10 -2.57
CA PRO A 92 -5.20 -7.93 -2.93
C PRO A 92 -6.03 -9.22 -2.96
N GLY A 93 -5.41 -10.37 -2.71
CA GLY A 93 -6.07 -11.67 -2.71
C GLY A 93 -6.70 -12.01 -4.06
N VAL A 94 -6.13 -11.49 -5.16
CA VAL A 94 -6.47 -11.91 -6.52
C VAL A 94 -5.65 -13.12 -6.92
N ARG A 95 -6.24 -14.01 -7.72
CA ARG A 95 -5.52 -15.15 -8.31
C ARG A 95 -5.09 -14.80 -9.73
N THR A 96 -4.04 -15.44 -10.23
CA THR A 96 -3.56 -15.19 -11.60
C THR A 96 -4.57 -15.59 -12.68
N ASP A 97 -5.42 -16.58 -12.39
CA ASP A 97 -6.47 -17.09 -13.26
C ASP A 97 -7.82 -16.33 -13.14
N GLU A 98 -7.91 -15.34 -12.25
CA GLU A 98 -9.13 -14.56 -12.05
C GLU A 98 -9.34 -13.57 -13.20
N VAL A 99 -10.57 -13.48 -13.72
CA VAL A 99 -10.92 -12.54 -14.80
C VAL A 99 -10.96 -11.12 -14.24
N ILE A 100 -10.17 -10.24 -14.83
CA ILE A 100 -10.06 -8.84 -14.48
C ILE A 100 -11.34 -8.10 -14.87
N ILE A 101 -11.90 -7.35 -13.92
CA ILE A 101 -13.08 -6.51 -14.13
C ILE A 101 -12.71 -5.06 -13.78
N LEU A 102 -12.68 -4.21 -14.79
CA LEU A 102 -12.40 -2.78 -14.65
C LEU A 102 -13.59 -1.96 -15.13
N ASP A 103 -13.97 -0.98 -14.32
CA ASP A 103 -14.89 0.10 -14.70
C ASP A 103 -14.07 1.32 -15.14
N ALA A 104 -14.42 1.92 -16.28
CA ALA A 104 -13.61 2.97 -16.89
C ALA A 104 -13.55 4.24 -16.02
N ASP A 105 -14.68 4.67 -15.46
CA ASP A 105 -14.74 5.87 -14.59
C ASP A 105 -13.97 5.63 -13.28
N ALA A 106 -14.03 4.40 -12.75
CA ALA A 106 -13.23 4.01 -11.60
C ALA A 106 -11.74 4.01 -11.90
N VAL A 107 -11.31 3.47 -13.04
CA VAL A 107 -9.91 3.52 -13.48
C VAL A 107 -9.44 4.97 -13.56
N GLU A 108 -10.18 5.85 -14.23
CA GLU A 108 -9.82 7.28 -14.35
C GLU A 108 -9.68 7.93 -12.97
N THR A 109 -10.64 7.70 -12.07
CA THR A 109 -10.62 8.23 -10.70
C THR A 109 -9.37 7.79 -9.93
N LEU A 110 -9.02 6.51 -10.01
CA LEU A 110 -7.88 5.95 -9.29
C LEU A 110 -6.54 6.42 -9.87
N MET A 111 -6.41 6.50 -11.20
CA MET A 111 -5.19 7.01 -11.83
C MET A 111 -4.99 8.51 -11.59
N ALA A 112 -6.07 9.30 -11.59
CA ALA A 112 -6.01 10.71 -11.23
C ALA A 112 -5.51 10.91 -9.79
N ALA A 113 -5.96 10.08 -8.85
CA ALA A 113 -5.49 10.13 -7.47
C ALA A 113 -3.98 9.86 -7.35
N PHE A 114 -3.45 8.88 -8.09
CA PHE A 114 -2.01 8.63 -8.13
C PHE A 114 -1.23 9.79 -8.75
N ALA A 115 -1.72 10.37 -9.85
CA ALA A 115 -1.09 11.51 -10.50
C ALA A 115 -1.03 12.74 -9.59
N ASP A 116 -2.15 13.06 -8.91
CA ASP A 116 -2.19 14.16 -7.95
C ASP A 116 -1.32 13.88 -6.72
N GLY A 117 -1.29 12.63 -6.25
CA GLY A 117 -0.40 12.21 -5.16
C GLY A 117 1.08 12.38 -5.50
N ASP A 118 1.53 11.88 -6.64
CA ASP A 118 2.91 12.03 -7.11
C ASP A 118 3.29 13.53 -7.27
N ARG A 119 2.41 14.32 -7.90
CA ARG A 119 2.61 15.77 -8.05
C ARG A 119 2.74 16.47 -6.69
N ALA A 120 1.83 16.18 -5.76
CA ALA A 120 1.85 16.78 -4.43
C ALA A 120 3.10 16.40 -3.63
N LEU A 121 3.54 15.15 -3.71
CA LEU A 121 4.75 14.66 -3.02
C LEU A 121 6.01 15.33 -3.56
N ARG A 122 6.13 15.51 -4.88
CA ARG A 122 7.25 16.22 -5.51
C ARG A 122 7.29 17.69 -5.15
N GLU A 123 6.12 18.36 -5.07
CA GLU A 123 6.06 19.75 -4.59
C GLU A 123 6.44 19.85 -3.11
N PHE A 124 5.91 18.95 -2.27
CA PHE A 124 6.10 18.96 -0.83
C PHE A 124 7.55 18.65 -0.41
N ALA A 125 8.20 17.70 -1.08
CA ALA A 125 9.54 17.22 -0.74
C ALA A 125 10.34 16.94 -2.03
N PRO A 126 10.87 17.99 -2.69
CA PRO A 126 11.51 17.87 -4.01
C PRO A 126 12.78 17.01 -4.02
N ASP A 127 13.43 16.84 -2.86
CA ASP A 127 14.61 15.98 -2.72
C ASP A 127 14.27 14.50 -2.49
N SER A 128 12.99 14.18 -2.31
CA SER A 128 12.49 12.81 -2.15
C SER A 128 11.92 12.29 -3.46
N THR A 129 12.12 11.00 -3.74
CA THR A 129 11.50 10.32 -4.89
C THR A 129 10.25 9.57 -4.41
N PRO A 130 9.04 9.93 -4.90
CA PRO A 130 7.83 9.14 -4.66
C PRO A 130 7.96 7.73 -5.22
N ILE A 131 7.47 6.76 -4.44
CA ILE A 131 7.41 5.35 -4.82
C ILE A 131 5.94 4.92 -4.73
N LEU A 132 5.45 4.22 -5.76
CA LEU A 132 4.23 3.46 -5.66
C LEU A 132 4.57 2.09 -5.06
N TRP A 133 4.10 1.82 -3.85
CA TRP A 133 4.38 0.56 -3.16
C TRP A 133 3.34 -0.50 -3.55
N PRO A 134 3.72 -1.62 -4.18
CA PRO A 134 2.76 -2.63 -4.59
C PRO A 134 2.06 -3.31 -3.40
N GLU A 135 2.69 -3.40 -2.23
CA GLU A 135 2.09 -4.02 -1.03
C GLU A 135 0.87 -3.24 -0.51
N HIS A 136 0.98 -1.92 -0.45
CA HIS A 136 -0.07 -1.03 0.06
C HIS A 136 -0.90 -0.40 -1.06
N PHE A 137 -0.43 -0.50 -2.29
CA PHE A 137 -0.99 0.10 -3.49
C PHE A 137 -1.19 1.62 -3.38
N ASP A 138 -0.25 2.30 -2.72
CA ASP A 138 -0.26 3.75 -2.52
C ASP A 138 1.02 4.39 -3.05
N VAL A 139 0.95 5.68 -3.43
CA VAL A 139 2.13 6.48 -3.79
C VAL A 139 2.57 7.25 -2.56
N ALA A 140 3.83 7.08 -2.16
CA ALA A 140 4.30 7.60 -0.89
C ALA A 140 5.79 7.97 -0.86
N ILE A 141 6.14 8.77 0.14
CA ILE A 141 7.52 8.99 0.63
C ILE A 141 7.56 8.84 2.15
N THR A 142 8.74 8.53 2.67
CA THR A 142 9.04 8.67 4.09
C THR A 142 10.02 9.83 4.29
N LEU A 143 9.68 10.78 5.16
CA LEU A 143 10.52 11.91 5.51
C LEU A 143 10.46 12.16 7.01
N ASP A 144 11.60 12.30 7.67
CA ASP A 144 11.68 12.61 9.11
C ASP A 144 10.83 11.66 10.00
N GLN A 145 10.82 10.35 9.69
CA GLN A 145 10.00 9.31 10.35
C GLN A 145 8.48 9.54 10.25
N VAL A 146 8.04 10.15 9.14
CA VAL A 146 6.63 10.33 8.80
C VAL A 146 6.42 9.84 7.38
N ASN A 147 5.41 9.00 7.18
CA ASN A 147 4.95 8.62 5.86
C ASN A 147 3.95 9.65 5.34
N TYR A 148 4.12 10.06 4.09
CA TYR A 148 3.21 10.93 3.36
C TYR A 148 2.84 10.22 2.08
N GLY A 149 1.55 10.14 1.78
CA GLY A 149 1.15 9.44 0.57
C GLY A 149 -0.32 9.65 0.20
N VAL A 150 -0.67 9.12 -0.96
CA VAL A 150 -2.04 9.02 -1.45
C VAL A 150 -2.36 7.56 -1.74
N SER A 151 -3.42 7.08 -1.12
CA SER A 151 -3.98 5.75 -1.34
C SER A 151 -5.20 5.83 -2.28
N PRO A 152 -5.43 4.83 -3.14
CA PRO A 152 -6.65 4.68 -3.95
C PRO A 152 -7.88 4.28 -3.12
N GLY A 153 -7.72 4.23 -1.79
CA GLY A 153 -8.72 3.76 -0.84
C GLY A 153 -8.39 2.37 -0.31
N ASP A 154 -8.93 2.02 0.84
CA ASP A 154 -8.76 0.74 1.50
C ASP A 154 -10.00 0.39 2.37
N GLN A 155 -9.86 -0.56 3.29
CA GLN A 155 -10.92 -0.96 4.21
C GLN A 155 -11.25 0.10 5.29
N TYR A 156 -10.37 1.08 5.49
CA TYR A 156 -10.54 2.15 6.47
C TYR A 156 -11.19 3.38 5.83
N VAL A 157 -10.72 3.79 4.65
CA VAL A 157 -11.33 4.86 3.83
C VAL A 157 -11.52 4.33 2.42
N ALA A 158 -12.78 4.13 2.00
CA ALA A 158 -13.10 3.44 0.75
C ALA A 158 -12.73 4.24 -0.51
N GLU A 159 -12.78 5.57 -0.45
CA GLU A 159 -12.43 6.48 -1.55
C GLU A 159 -10.95 6.86 -1.52
N PRO A 160 -10.35 7.36 -2.62
CA PRO A 160 -8.98 7.84 -2.59
C PRO A 160 -8.76 8.92 -1.53
N TYR A 161 -7.63 8.85 -0.83
CA TYR A 161 -7.30 9.76 0.26
C TYR A 161 -5.81 10.01 0.39
N ALA A 162 -5.46 11.23 0.81
CA ALA A 162 -4.12 11.57 1.25
C ALA A 162 -3.95 11.27 2.74
N TYR A 163 -2.77 10.85 3.15
CA TYR A 163 -2.46 10.59 4.55
C TYR A 163 -1.13 11.19 5.02
N VAL A 164 -1.06 11.42 6.33
CA VAL A 164 0.16 11.71 7.06
C VAL A 164 0.26 10.72 8.21
N GLY A 165 1.24 9.81 8.16
CA GLY A 165 1.43 8.74 9.12
C GLY A 165 2.76 8.80 9.85
N PRO A 166 2.85 9.51 10.99
CA PRO A 166 4.05 9.50 11.82
C PRO A 166 4.31 8.11 12.42
N PHE A 167 5.57 7.68 12.53
CA PHE A 167 5.93 6.39 13.15
C PHE A 167 5.53 6.31 14.62
N GLU A 168 5.51 7.47 15.30
CA GLU A 168 4.96 7.61 16.64
C GLU A 168 3.53 8.17 16.56
N PRO A 169 2.52 7.44 17.07
CA PRO A 169 1.14 7.91 17.07
C PRO A 169 0.99 9.32 17.67
N ARG A 170 0.14 10.11 17.03
CA ARG A 170 -0.17 11.48 17.45
C ARG A 170 -1.65 11.59 17.81
N GLN A 171 -1.99 12.63 18.57
CA GLN A 171 -3.32 12.88 19.09
C GLN A 171 -3.70 14.34 18.88
N GLY A 172 -4.98 14.61 18.64
CA GLY A 172 -5.52 15.93 18.38
C GLY A 172 -6.39 15.94 17.12
N GLU A 173 -7.06 17.05 16.86
CA GLU A 173 -8.06 17.19 15.79
C GLU A 173 -7.54 16.81 14.40
N PHE A 174 -6.28 17.14 14.08
CA PHE A 174 -5.65 16.77 12.81
C PHE A 174 -5.39 15.26 12.69
N TRP A 175 -5.11 14.58 13.81
CA TRP A 175 -4.73 13.16 13.85
C TRP A 175 -5.98 12.29 14.01
N ASN A 176 -6.76 12.24 12.93
CA ASN A 176 -8.10 11.67 12.89
C ASN A 176 -8.15 10.16 12.54
N ALA A 177 -7.00 9.52 12.32
CA ALA A 177 -6.89 8.11 11.92
C ALA A 177 -5.95 7.33 12.85
N PRO A 178 -6.13 6.00 13.00
CA PRO A 178 -5.27 5.20 13.88
C PRO A 178 -3.79 5.19 13.45
N PHE A 179 -3.54 5.44 12.17
CA PHE A 179 -2.21 5.57 11.59
C PHE A 179 -1.71 7.02 11.51
N GLY A 180 -2.50 8.02 11.89
CA GLY A 180 -2.14 9.43 11.81
C GLY A 180 -3.30 10.32 11.36
N ALA A 181 -3.17 10.93 10.19
CA ALA A 181 -4.18 11.80 9.60
C ALA A 181 -4.56 11.32 8.20
N ALA A 182 -5.83 11.43 7.83
CA ALA A 182 -6.36 11.15 6.51
C ALA A 182 -7.36 12.22 6.07
N ARG A 183 -7.37 12.56 4.77
CA ARG A 183 -8.39 13.38 4.11
C ARG A 183 -8.64 12.85 2.71
N THR A 184 -9.90 12.78 2.30
CA THR A 184 -10.24 12.24 0.97
C THR A 184 -9.76 13.20 -0.12
N MET A 185 -9.49 12.66 -1.30
CA MET A 185 -9.15 13.48 -2.46
C MET A 185 -10.32 14.42 -2.84
N ALA A 186 -11.56 13.98 -2.62
CA ALA A 186 -12.76 14.80 -2.82
C ALA A 186 -12.81 16.02 -1.87
N GLU A 187 -12.34 15.88 -0.63
CA GLU A 187 -12.24 17.00 0.33
C GLU A 187 -11.11 17.98 -0.01
N LEU A 188 -10.01 17.47 -0.57
CA LEU A 188 -8.83 18.28 -0.90
C LEU A 188 -8.95 18.98 -2.24
N GLY A 189 -9.56 18.34 -3.24
CA GLY A 189 -9.86 18.89 -4.57
C GLY A 189 -8.70 18.80 -5.56
N ASP A 190 -7.47 19.13 -5.16
CA ASP A 190 -6.29 19.13 -6.05
C ASP A 190 -4.97 18.79 -5.33
N ALA A 191 -3.90 18.54 -6.11
CA ALA A 191 -2.58 18.23 -5.55
C ALA A 191 -1.99 19.37 -4.70
N ASP A 192 -2.30 20.63 -4.98
CA ASP A 192 -1.78 21.76 -4.21
C ASP A 192 -2.36 21.72 -2.78
N ALA A 193 -3.64 21.34 -2.64
CA ALA A 193 -4.28 21.08 -1.36
C ALA A 193 -3.70 19.87 -0.65
N VAL A 194 -3.39 18.80 -1.37
CA VAL A 194 -2.68 17.62 -0.84
C VAL A 194 -1.29 18.02 -0.30
N ALA A 195 -0.52 18.82 -1.04
CA ALA A 195 0.77 19.32 -0.59
C ALA A 195 0.65 20.22 0.65
N ARG A 196 -0.40 21.07 0.73
CA ARG A 196 -0.71 21.86 1.95
C ARG A 196 -1.05 20.96 3.14
N PHE A 197 -1.79 19.88 2.93
CA PHE A 197 -2.10 18.89 3.96
C PHE A 197 -0.81 18.21 4.49
N PHE A 198 0.09 17.80 3.60
CA PHE A 198 1.40 17.24 3.99
C PHE A 198 2.27 18.23 4.78
N ARG A 199 2.34 19.50 4.33
CA ARG A 199 3.04 20.58 5.07
C ARG A 199 2.50 20.75 6.48
N THR A 200 1.17 20.77 6.63
CA THR A 200 0.51 20.87 7.94
C THR A 200 0.91 19.71 8.85
N GLY A 201 0.86 18.48 8.34
CA GLY A 201 1.27 17.29 9.09
C GLY A 201 2.74 17.30 9.51
N ARG A 202 3.64 17.77 8.63
CA ARG A 202 5.07 17.95 8.94
C ARG A 202 5.29 18.95 10.07
N GLU A 203 4.64 20.11 9.99
CA GLU A 203 4.74 21.15 11.03
C GLU A 203 4.25 20.66 12.40
N LEU A 204 3.09 20.00 12.44
CA LEU A 204 2.51 19.50 13.68
C LEU A 204 3.37 18.40 14.30
N THR A 205 4.06 17.60 13.48
CA THR A 205 5.02 16.60 13.97
C THR A 205 6.27 17.27 14.56
N ALA A 206 6.81 18.31 13.90
CA ALA A 206 8.02 19.01 14.35
C ALA A 206 7.81 19.86 15.63
N ARG A 207 6.61 20.40 15.86
CA ARG A 207 6.31 21.29 17.00
C ARG A 207 6.55 20.65 18.37
N ARG A 208 6.48 19.31 18.51
CA ARG A 208 6.69 18.64 19.80
C ARG A 208 8.16 18.33 20.13
N VAL A 209 9.06 18.25 19.15
CA VAL A 209 10.50 18.09 19.41
C VAL A 209 11.06 19.31 20.15
N ARG A 210 10.47 20.50 19.96
CA ARG A 210 10.91 21.75 20.59
C ARG A 210 10.40 21.95 22.03
N CYS A 211 9.24 21.42 22.41
CA CYS A 211 8.75 21.53 23.81
C CYS A 211 9.48 20.61 24.80
N ALA A 212 10.11 19.52 24.34
CA ALA A 212 10.86 18.62 25.22
C ALA A 212 12.27 19.14 25.61
N ARG A 213 12.73 20.26 25.04
CA ARG A 213 14.04 20.88 25.38
C ARG A 213 13.94 22.12 26.28
N GLY A 214 12.77 22.38 26.86
CA GLY A 214 12.50 23.50 27.77
C GLY A 214 12.44 23.12 29.24
N SER A 215 13.40 22.35 29.76
CA SER A 215 13.65 22.31 31.21
C SER A 215 15.14 22.25 31.46
N SER A 216 15.68 23.41 31.83
CA SER A 216 17.08 23.60 32.19
C SER A 216 17.37 22.92 33.53
N PHE A 217 18.17 21.85 33.51
CA PHE A 217 18.98 21.44 34.65
C PHE A 217 20.45 21.54 34.26
N ARG A 218 21.17 22.46 34.89
CA ARG A 218 22.63 22.52 34.80
C ARG A 218 23.19 21.34 35.60
N PHE A 219 24.00 20.52 34.97
CA PHE A 219 25.03 19.76 35.67
C PHE A 219 26.34 19.82 34.88
N ALA A 220 27.39 20.16 35.61
CA ALA A 220 28.75 20.32 35.10
C ALA A 220 29.48 18.97 35.12
N GLY A 221 30.37 18.78 34.14
CA GLY A 221 31.57 17.94 34.28
C GLY A 221 31.59 16.62 33.50
N GLY A 222 32.69 16.41 32.77
CA GLY A 222 33.22 15.06 32.50
C GLY A 222 33.35 14.68 31.03
N ALA A 223 34.58 14.38 30.61
CA ALA A 223 34.99 14.09 29.24
C ALA A 223 34.85 12.62 28.81
N ALA A 224 34.93 12.43 27.47
CA ALA A 224 35.40 11.28 26.70
C ALA A 224 34.58 9.96 26.69
N ALA A 225 34.13 9.54 25.50
CA ALA A 225 34.74 8.43 24.73
C ALA A 225 33.88 8.08 23.51
N ALA A 226 34.55 7.92 22.36
CA ALA A 226 33.98 7.37 21.15
C ALA A 226 33.84 5.84 21.26
N VAL A 227 32.69 5.29 20.91
CA VAL A 227 32.54 3.88 20.47
C VAL A 227 31.55 3.82 19.32
N ARG A 228 32.03 3.27 18.22
CA ARG A 228 31.34 2.91 16.98
C ARG A 228 30.88 1.45 17.13
N ALA A 229 29.60 1.16 16.95
CA ALA A 229 29.11 -0.17 16.58
C ALA A 229 27.65 -0.07 16.11
N GLY A 230 27.39 -0.66 14.95
CA GLY A 230 26.14 -0.55 14.23
C GLY A 230 24.99 -1.31 14.87
N ARG A 231 23.78 -0.83 14.59
CA ARG A 231 22.53 -1.60 14.65
C ARG A 231 21.66 -1.16 13.48
N GLY A 232 21.18 -2.16 12.74
CA GLY A 232 20.43 -2.00 11.50
C GLY A 232 19.17 -1.17 11.67
N LEU A 233 18.78 -0.52 10.56
CA LEU A 233 17.49 0.15 10.43
C LEU A 233 16.36 -0.87 10.69
N PRO A 234 15.29 -0.48 11.41
CA PRO A 234 14.08 -1.27 11.45
C PRO A 234 13.33 -1.19 10.12
N ASP A 235 12.83 -2.34 9.71
CA ASP A 235 11.90 -2.60 8.61
C ASP A 235 10.60 -1.77 8.77
N PRO A 236 10.19 -0.99 7.75
CA PRO A 236 8.96 -0.21 7.78
C PRO A 236 7.67 -1.06 7.73
N ALA A 237 7.73 -2.37 7.47
CA ALA A 237 6.56 -3.25 7.34
C ALA A 237 5.85 -3.60 8.68
N GLY A 238 6.37 -3.15 9.83
CA GLY A 238 5.94 -3.66 11.15
C GLY A 238 4.72 -3.03 11.82
N LEU A 239 4.13 -1.96 11.28
CA LEU A 239 3.13 -1.15 12.02
C LEU A 239 1.66 -1.48 11.71
N LEU A 240 1.34 -2.16 10.62
CA LEU A 240 -0.03 -2.60 10.31
C LEU A 240 -0.37 -4.02 10.82
N HIS A 241 0.62 -4.81 11.27
CA HIS A 241 0.38 -6.20 11.67
C HIS A 241 0.02 -6.42 13.16
N ARG A 242 -0.11 -5.35 13.97
CA ARG A 242 -0.27 -5.47 15.43
C ARG A 242 -1.70 -5.33 15.96
N LEU A 243 -2.71 -5.73 15.17
CA LEU A 243 -4.12 -5.85 15.62
C LEU A 243 -4.80 -7.19 15.31
N ARG A 244 -4.04 -8.26 15.01
CA ARG A 244 -4.61 -9.60 14.74
C ARG A 244 -4.14 -10.68 15.71
N LYS A 245 -4.35 -10.56 17.02
CA LYS A 245 -4.42 -11.74 17.92
C LYS A 245 -5.38 -11.50 19.09
N GLY A 246 -6.65 -11.88 18.89
CA GLY A 246 -7.53 -12.24 20.00
C GLY A 246 -7.14 -13.61 20.58
N PRO A 247 -7.51 -13.94 21.83
CA PRO A 247 -6.99 -15.11 22.51
C PRO A 247 -7.51 -16.42 21.89
N ARG A 248 -6.59 -17.33 21.57
CA ARG A 248 -6.89 -18.75 21.31
C ARG A 248 -7.43 -19.36 22.61
N ARG A 249 -8.68 -19.83 22.60
CA ARG A 249 -9.15 -20.78 23.61
C ARG A 249 -8.61 -22.17 23.26
N LEU A 250 -7.95 -22.76 24.24
CA LEU A 250 -7.45 -24.12 24.24
C LEU A 250 -8.63 -25.11 24.25
N ALA A 251 -8.47 -26.20 23.51
CA ALA A 251 -9.32 -27.38 23.58
C ALA A 251 -9.17 -28.07 24.94
N GLY A 252 -10.26 -28.62 25.45
CA GLY A 252 -10.30 -29.60 26.52
C GLY A 252 -11.26 -30.72 26.13
N GLU A 253 -10.72 -31.93 26.06
CA GLU A 253 -11.41 -33.20 25.83
C GLU A 253 -12.27 -33.63 27.03
N GLU A 254 -13.32 -34.40 26.75
CA GLU A 254 -13.96 -35.52 27.50
C GLU A 254 -15.43 -35.55 27.01
N GLY A 255 -16.03 -36.62 26.49
CA GLY A 255 -16.00 -38.04 26.82
C GLY A 255 -17.48 -38.48 26.74
N ASP A 256 -17.88 -39.20 25.68
CA ASP A 256 -18.25 -40.62 25.73
C ASP A 256 -19.78 -40.87 25.66
N ARG A 257 -20.13 -41.95 24.95
CA ARG A 257 -21.36 -42.77 24.96
C ARG A 257 -22.59 -42.38 24.13
N SER A 258 -22.68 -43.12 23.03
CA SER A 258 -23.65 -44.21 22.81
C SER A 258 -24.96 -43.88 22.08
N SER A 259 -25.13 -44.57 20.95
CA SER A 259 -26.23 -45.52 20.67
C SER A 259 -26.88 -45.34 19.30
N ALA A 260 -26.76 -46.40 18.48
CA ALA A 260 -27.75 -47.03 17.58
C ALA A 260 -28.58 -46.15 16.63
N ALA A 261 -28.90 -46.50 15.38
CA ALA A 261 -28.88 -47.69 14.54
C ALA A 261 -28.93 -47.14 13.09
N GLY A 262 -28.36 -47.72 12.04
CA GLY A 262 -28.75 -49.02 11.46
C GLY A 262 -29.27 -48.82 10.02
N ARG A 263 -28.68 -49.58 9.08
CA ARG A 263 -29.11 -49.95 7.70
C ARG A 263 -28.84 -48.99 6.52
N ASP A 264 -27.73 -49.28 5.80
CA ASP A 264 -27.60 -49.97 4.48
C ASP A 264 -28.70 -49.83 3.38
N PRO A 265 -28.41 -50.02 2.08
CA PRO A 265 -28.81 -49.12 1.00
C PRO A 265 -29.65 -49.87 -0.07
N ARG A 266 -29.85 -49.21 -1.21
CA ARG A 266 -30.27 -49.72 -2.54
C ARG A 266 -31.76 -49.61 -2.89
N THR A 267 -31.90 -49.35 -4.20
CA THR A 267 -33.02 -49.56 -5.13
C THR A 267 -34.18 -48.56 -5.11
N GLY A 268 -34.36 -47.90 -6.25
CA GLY A 268 -35.49 -47.03 -6.59
C GLY A 268 -35.06 -45.95 -7.56
#